data_AF-A0A0N0S692-F1
#
_entry.id   AF-A0A0N0S692-F1
#
_cell.length_a   1.000
_cell.length_b   1.000
_cell.length_c   1.000
_cell.angle_alpha   90.00
_cell.angle_beta   90.00
_cell.angle_gamma   90.00
#
_symmetry.space_group_name_H-M   'P 1'
#
loop_
_entity.id
_entity.type
_entity.pdbx_description
1 polymer ?
#
loop_
_entity_poly.entity_id
_entity_poly.type
_entity_poly.pdbx_seq_one_letter_code
_entity_poly.pdbx_strand_id
1 'polypeptide(L)'
;APAQIARAGAQGRIHTFQLADWTTPLPEGVLNGRGQIGDGAIDMREWKGHVEAAGYTGPIEVELFNDALWTRDGREVLAETAAR
;
A
#
# COMPACT_ATOMS: atom_id res chain seq x y z
N ALA A 1 11.90 -9.80 -5.73
CA ALA A 1 11.60 -8.70 -4.80
C ALA A 1 11.63 -9.11 -3.32
N PRO A 2 11.05 -10.26 -2.87
CA PRO A 2 11.09 -10.67 -1.45
C PRO A 2 12.50 -10.76 -0.83
N ALA A 3 13.49 -11.26 -1.59
CA ALA A 3 14.88 -11.31 -1.14
C ALA A 3 15.47 -9.93 -0.78
N GLN A 4 15.00 -8.85 -1.41
CA GLN A 4 15.44 -7.48 -1.10
C GLN A 4 14.85 -6.97 0.21
N ILE A 5 13.60 -7.36 0.53
CA ILE A 5 12.96 -7.07 1.82
C ILE A 5 13.74 -7.76 2.94
N ALA A 6 14.02 -9.06 2.80
CA ALA A 6 14.80 -9.81 3.78
C ALA A 6 16.19 -9.19 4.01
N ARG A 7 16.90 -8.78 2.94
CA ARG A 7 18.18 -8.08 3.04
C ARG A 7 18.06 -6.74 3.78
N ALA A 8 17.01 -5.96 3.50
CA ALA A 8 16.80 -4.68 4.17
C ALA A 8 16.49 -4.86 5.66
N GLY A 9 15.67 -5.85 6.02
CA GLY A 9 15.37 -6.21 7.41
C GLY A 9 16.60 -6.65 8.18
N ALA A 10 17.40 -7.55 7.61
CA ALA A 10 18.66 -8.01 8.21
C ALA A 10 19.68 -6.88 8.47
N GLN A 11 19.53 -5.75 7.78
CA GLN A 11 20.38 -4.56 7.93
C GLN A 11 19.70 -3.43 8.71
N GLY A 12 18.49 -3.62 9.23
CA GLY A 12 17.74 -2.60 9.96
C GLY A 12 17.33 -1.39 9.10
N ARG A 13 17.12 -1.58 7.79
CA ARG A 13 16.88 -0.50 6.82
C ARG A 13 15.41 -0.29 6.43
N ILE A 14 14.48 -1.01 7.05
CA ILE A 14 13.04 -0.82 6.81
C ILE A 14 12.50 0.14 7.87
N HIS A 15 12.19 1.38 7.47
CA HIS A 15 11.69 2.42 8.37
C HIS A 15 10.19 2.68 8.24
N THR A 16 9.62 2.44 7.05
CA THR A 16 8.19 2.60 6.76
C THR A 16 7.70 1.47 5.89
N PHE A 17 6.40 1.21 5.95
CA PHE A 17 5.70 0.30 5.05
C PHE A 17 4.39 0.94 4.60
N GLN A 18 4.30 1.23 3.30
CA GLN A 18 3.14 1.88 2.69
C GLN A 18 2.37 0.89 1.82
N LEU A 19 1.05 0.94 1.89
CA LEU A 19 0.12 0.21 1.03
C LEU A 19 -0.56 1.15 0.04
N ALA A 20 -0.66 0.66 -1.18
CA ALA A 20 -1.47 1.16 -2.27
C ALA A 20 -1.81 -0.04 -3.17
N ASP A 21 -2.79 0.09 -4.06
CA ASP A 21 -3.11 -0.97 -5.01
C ASP A 21 -2.79 -0.59 -6.46
N TRP A 22 -2.62 -1.60 -7.30
CA TRP A 22 -2.34 -1.47 -8.72
C TRP A 22 -3.53 -1.96 -9.55
N THR A 23 -4.15 -1.05 -10.29
CA THR A 23 -5.25 -1.36 -11.22
C THR A 23 -4.72 -1.40 -12.66
N THR A 24 -5.30 -2.29 -13.49
CA THR A 24 -4.95 -2.39 -14.91
C THR A 24 -6.20 -2.31 -15.79
N PRO A 25 -6.23 -1.42 -16.81
CA PRO A 25 -5.22 -0.40 -17.12
C PRO A 25 -5.11 0.66 -16.00
N LEU A 26 -3.96 1.35 -15.91
CA LEU A 26 -3.80 2.46 -14.98
C LEU A 26 -4.74 3.60 -15.42
N PRO A 27 -5.72 4.01 -14.59
CA PRO A 27 -6.74 4.97 -15.01
C PRO A 27 -6.18 6.38 -15.27
N GLU A 28 -5.20 6.83 -14.47
CA GLU A 28 -4.65 8.21 -14.51
C GLU A 28 -3.11 8.22 -14.50
N GLY A 29 -2.49 7.26 -15.20
CA GLY A 29 -1.04 7.12 -15.28
C GLY A 29 -0.39 6.65 -13.95
N VAL A 30 0.92 6.88 -13.81
CA VAL A 30 1.72 6.29 -12.72
C VAL A 30 1.69 7.09 -11.40
N LEU A 31 1.24 8.35 -11.42
CA LEU A 31 1.19 9.19 -10.22
C LEU A 31 -0.18 9.08 -9.54
N ASN A 32 -1.25 9.52 -10.21
CA ASN A 32 -2.61 9.59 -9.66
C ASN A 32 -3.48 8.35 -9.96
N GLY A 33 -2.88 7.30 -10.54
CA GLY A 33 -3.60 6.08 -10.92
C GLY A 33 -3.64 4.99 -9.85
N ARG A 34 -3.28 5.28 -8.59
CA ARG A 34 -3.27 4.25 -7.53
C ARG A 34 -4.69 3.78 -7.23
N GLY A 35 -4.89 2.47 -7.11
CA GLY A 35 -6.17 1.89 -6.72
C GLY A 35 -6.44 2.02 -5.22
N GLN A 36 -7.72 2.06 -4.85
CA GLN A 36 -8.13 1.83 -3.48
C GLN A 36 -7.71 0.41 -3.04
N ILE A 37 -7.40 0.27 -1.75
CA ILE A 37 -6.92 -0.98 -1.15
C ILE A 37 -7.90 -2.13 -1.44
N GLY A 38 -7.43 -3.17 -2.14
CA GLY A 38 -8.19 -4.38 -2.45
C GLY A 38 -8.99 -4.33 -3.76
N ASP A 39 -8.99 -3.21 -4.48
CA ASP A 39 -9.66 -3.11 -5.78
C ASP A 39 -8.72 -3.51 -6.95
N GLY A 40 -7.42 -3.66 -6.69
CA GLY A 40 -6.40 -3.96 -7.69
C GLY A 40 -5.86 -5.38 -7.60
N ALA A 41 -4.63 -5.55 -8.10
CA ALA A 41 -3.99 -6.85 -8.29
C ALA A 41 -2.88 -7.15 -7.27
N ILE A 42 -2.60 -6.26 -6.30
CA ILE A 42 -1.52 -6.48 -5.33
C ILE A 42 -2.00 -7.42 -4.22
N ASP A 43 -1.30 -8.54 -4.00
CA ASP A 43 -1.50 -9.38 -2.81
C ASP A 43 -0.86 -8.75 -1.58
N MET A 44 -1.60 -7.85 -0.93
CA MET A 44 -1.10 -7.10 0.24
C MET A 44 -0.79 -8.00 1.43
N ARG A 45 -1.44 -9.17 1.56
CA ARG A 45 -1.19 -10.09 2.66
C ARG A 45 0.17 -10.77 2.49
N GLU A 46 0.50 -11.18 1.27
CA GLU A 46 1.82 -11.73 0.94
C GLU A 46 2.93 -10.71 1.26
N TRP A 47 2.81 -9.47 0.77
CA TRP A 47 3.81 -8.44 1.00
C TRP A 47 3.95 -8.06 2.47
N LYS A 48 2.83 -7.92 3.19
CA LYS A 48 2.83 -7.71 4.64
C LYS A 48 3.59 -8.83 5.35
N GLY A 49 3.34 -10.10 4.99
CA GLY A 49 4.05 -11.24 5.56
C GLY A 49 5.57 -11.19 5.36
N HIS A 50 6.03 -10.75 4.19
CA HIS A 50 7.47 -10.56 3.95
C HIS A 50 8.09 -9.45 4.81
N VAL A 51 7.38 -8.33 4.99
CA VAL A 51 7.86 -7.18 5.78
C VAL A 51 7.86 -7.49 7.28
N GLU A 52 6.84 -8.20 7.77
CA GLU A 52 6.79 -8.71 9.15
C GLU A 52 7.90 -9.73 9.42
N ALA A 53 8.12 -10.68 8.51
CA ALA A 53 9.22 -11.65 8.62
C ALA A 53 10.61 -10.99 8.60
N ALA A 54 10.72 -9.79 8.01
CA ALA A 54 11.93 -8.97 8.02
C ALA A 54 12.10 -8.14 9.30
N GLY A 55 11.19 -8.26 10.27
CA GLY A 55 11.28 -7.65 11.60
C GLY A 55 10.62 -6.28 11.74
N TYR A 56 9.87 -5.82 10.74
CA TYR A 56 9.14 -4.56 10.85
C TYR A 56 7.88 -4.72 11.71
N THR A 57 7.75 -3.91 12.75
CA THR A 57 6.62 -3.90 13.70
C THR A 57 5.93 -2.53 13.80
N GLY A 58 6.29 -1.62 12.89
CA GLY A 58 5.74 -0.27 12.84
C GLY A 58 4.34 -0.20 12.21
N PRO A 59 3.76 1.01 12.13
CA PRO A 59 2.46 1.20 11.49
C PRO A 59 2.50 0.89 10.00
N ILE A 60 1.37 0.47 9.46
CA ILE A 60 1.15 0.36 8.02
C ILE A 60 0.46 1.65 7.57
N GLU A 61 1.08 2.36 6.64
CA GLU A 61 0.56 3.60 6.09
C GLU A 61 -0.20 3.32 4.80
N VAL A 62 -1.38 3.91 4.60
CA VAL A 62 -2.10 3.82 3.32
C VAL A 62 -1.89 5.13 2.55
N GLU A 63 -1.27 5.06 1.36
CA GLU A 63 -0.92 6.22 0.53
C GLU A 63 -1.57 6.13 -0.85
N LEU A 64 -2.64 6.89 -1.08
CA LEU A 64 -3.42 6.86 -2.31
C LEU A 64 -3.41 8.22 -3.01
N PHE A 65 -2.73 8.29 -4.15
CA PHE A 65 -2.88 9.38 -5.11
C PHE A 65 -3.91 8.93 -6.15
N ASN A 66 -5.12 9.48 -6.02
CA ASN A 66 -6.28 9.07 -6.81
C ASN A 66 -7.28 10.22 -6.88
N ASP A 67 -7.43 10.82 -8.07
CA ASP A 67 -8.29 11.98 -8.29
C ASP A 67 -9.78 11.65 -8.03
N ALA A 68 -10.22 10.42 -8.30
CA ALA A 68 -11.59 10.00 -8.02
C ALA A 68 -11.86 9.86 -6.52
N LEU A 69 -10.88 9.44 -5.71
CA LEU A 69 -11.03 9.45 -4.25
C LEU A 69 -10.96 10.87 -3.69
N TRP A 70 -10.09 11.73 -4.22
CA TRP A 70 -9.95 13.11 -3.76
C TRP A 70 -11.17 13.99 -4.01
N THR A 71 -12.05 13.62 -4.95
CA THR A 71 -13.33 14.33 -5.19
C THR A 71 -14.44 13.96 -4.21
N ARG A 72 -14.26 12.93 -3.36
CA ARG A 72 -15.24 12.47 -2.37
C ARG A 72 -15.01 13.14 -1.00
N ASP A 73 -15.97 12.98 -0.08
CA ASP A 73 -15.76 13.39 1.31
C ASP A 73 -14.62 12.59 1.96
N GLY A 74 -13.64 13.29 2.52
CA GLY A 74 -12.43 12.66 3.06
C GLY A 74 -12.69 11.78 4.29
N ARG A 75 -13.72 12.05 5.09
CA ARG A 75 -14.05 11.19 6.25
C ARG A 75 -14.69 9.89 5.80
N GLU A 76 -15.55 9.95 4.78
CA GLU A 76 -16.12 8.76 4.17
C GLU A 76 -15.02 7.89 3.54
N VAL A 77 -14.10 8.49 2.77
CA VAL A 77 -12.98 7.77 2.17
C VAL A 77 -12.08 7.15 3.24
N LEU A 78 -11.76 7.88 4.32
CA LEU A 78 -10.97 7.35 5.42
C LEU A 78 -11.66 6.15 6.11
N ALA A 79 -12.95 6.29 6.41
CA ALA A 79 -13.74 5.23 7.06
C ALA A 79 -13.85 3.98 6.18
N GLU A 80 -14.10 4.16 4.86
CA GLU A 80 -14.12 3.05 3.89
C GLU A 80 -12.76 2.35 3.82
N THR A 81 -11.68 3.13 3.71
CA THR A 81 -10.31 2.60 3.61
C THR A 81 -9.92 1.81 4.86
N ALA A 82 -10.30 2.30 6.06
CA ALA A 82 -9.99 1.63 7.33
C ALA A 82 -10.82 0.37 7.58
N ALA A 83 -11.96 0.20 6.88
CA ALA A 83 -12.84 -0.96 7.04
C ALA A 83 -12.49 -2.15 6.14
N ARG A 84 -11.55 -1.97 5.20
CA ARG A 84 -11.12 -2.98 4.22
C ARG A 84 -10.08 -3.95 4.78
#